data_AF-A0A2V5P839-F1
#
_entry.id   AF-A0A2V5P839-F1
#
_cell.length_a   1.000
_cell.length_b   1.000
_cell.length_c   1.000
_cell.angle_alpha   90.00
_cell.angle_beta   90.00
_cell.angle_gamma   90.00
#
_symmetry.space_group_name_H-M   'P 1'
#
loop_
_entity.id
_entity.type
_entity.pdbx_description
1 polymer ?
#
loop_
_entity_poly.entity_id
_entity_poly.type
_entity_poly.pdbx_seq_one_letter_code
_entity_poly.pdbx_strand_id
1 'polypeptide(L)'
;MMADMQSKKRKRGPQKRPRWSGEDLKLLRRLHRKESNAVIARRLGRTLQGITSKAHKLGLMKAAERLEKMGRENIARRWGKKRRR
;
A
#
# COMPACT_ATOMS: atom_id res chain seq x y z
N MET A 1 30.66 -18.01 -12.74
CA MET A 1 29.33 -18.57 -13.12
C MET A 1 28.27 -17.89 -12.26
N MET A 2 27.39 -17.08 -12.86
CA MET A 2 26.34 -16.34 -12.15
C MET A 2 25.18 -17.29 -11.80
N ALA A 3 24.87 -17.47 -10.52
CA ALA A 3 23.71 -18.24 -10.09
C ALA A 3 22.45 -17.36 -10.18
N ASP A 4 21.64 -17.66 -11.19
CA ASP A 4 20.36 -17.03 -11.51
C ASP A 4 19.31 -17.35 -10.42
N MET A 5 19.18 -16.45 -9.43
CA MET A 5 18.25 -16.61 -8.31
C MET A 5 16.83 -16.19 -8.71
N GLN A 6 16.16 -17.02 -9.52
CA GLN A 6 14.75 -16.84 -9.86
C GLN A 6 13.86 -17.03 -8.62
N SER A 7 13.46 -15.92 -8.00
CA SER A 7 12.45 -15.88 -6.95
C SER A 7 11.08 -16.31 -7.51
N LYS A 8 10.77 -17.60 -7.42
CA LYS A 8 9.44 -18.17 -7.74
C LYS A 8 8.36 -17.50 -6.88
N LYS A 9 7.52 -16.66 -7.49
CA LYS A 9 6.30 -16.13 -6.87
C LYS A 9 5.37 -17.30 -6.53
N ARG A 10 5.28 -17.68 -5.25
CA ARG A 10 4.30 -18.64 -4.75
C ARG A 10 2.87 -18.15 -5.09
N LYS A 11 2.13 -18.89 -5.91
CA LYS A 11 0.70 -18.64 -6.16
C LYS A 11 -0.08 -18.97 -4.88
N ARG A 12 -0.38 -17.94 -4.08
CA ARG A 12 -1.26 -18.08 -2.91
C ARG A 12 -2.68 -18.28 -3.44
N GLY A 13 -3.36 -19.34 -3.00
CA GLY A 13 -4.77 -19.60 -3.31
C GLY A 13 -5.68 -18.44 -2.90
N PRO A 14 -6.95 -18.41 -3.37
CA PRO A 14 -7.86 -17.30 -3.11
C PRO A 14 -8.09 -17.13 -1.61
N GLN A 15 -7.42 -16.13 -1.03
CA GLN A 15 -7.67 -15.73 0.35
C GLN A 15 -9.10 -15.18 0.42
N LYS A 16 -9.98 -15.75 1.25
CA LYS A 16 -11.28 -15.15 1.57
C LYS A 16 -11.01 -13.74 2.10
N ARG A 17 -11.24 -12.73 1.26
CA ARG A 17 -11.02 -11.33 1.65
C ARG A 17 -12.12 -10.97 2.65
N PRO A 18 -11.80 -10.55 3.89
CA PRO A 18 -12.83 -10.15 4.83
C PRO A 18 -13.71 -9.04 4.22
N ARG A 19 -15.00 -9.03 4.50
CA ARG A 19 -15.87 -7.92 4.08
C ARG A 19 -15.35 -6.61 4.69
N TRP A 20 -15.59 -5.48 4.03
CA TRP A 20 -15.23 -4.17 4.60
C TRP A 20 -16.20 -3.84 5.73
N SER A 21 -15.71 -3.72 6.95
CA SER A 21 -16.54 -3.29 8.08
C SER A 21 -16.77 -1.78 8.04
N GLY A 22 -17.79 -1.28 8.76
CA GLY A 22 -18.01 0.16 8.90
C GLY A 22 -16.80 0.88 9.52
N GLU A 23 -16.10 0.21 10.44
CA GLU A 23 -14.88 0.70 11.09
C GLU A 23 -13.71 0.77 10.12
N ASP A 24 -13.51 -0.25 9.26
CA ASP A 24 -12.50 -0.23 8.21
C ASP A 24 -12.69 0.99 7.29
N LEU A 25 -13.94 1.30 6.93
CA LEU A 25 -14.26 2.43 6.07
C LEU A 25 -14.02 3.78 6.76
N LYS A 26 -14.39 3.89 8.05
CA LYS A 26 -14.11 5.09 8.87
C LYS A 26 -12.60 5.32 8.96
N LEU A 27 -11.84 4.26 9.25
CA LEU A 27 -10.40 4.34 9.39
C LEU A 27 -9.73 4.64 8.04
N LEU A 28 -10.18 4.01 6.94
CA LEU A 28 -9.70 4.32 5.59
C LEU A 28 -9.91 5.80 5.24
N ARG A 29 -11.11 6.36 5.45
CA ARG A 29 -11.39 7.78 5.18
C ARG A 29 -10.52 8.74 5.99
N ARG A 30 -10.27 8.42 7.26
CA ARG A 30 -9.44 9.23 8.14
C ARG A 30 -7.96 9.18 7.73
N LEU A 31 -7.45 7.97 7.49
CA LEU A 31 -6.05 7.76 7.19
C LEU A 31 -5.68 8.13 5.76
N HIS A 32 -6.58 7.96 4.78
CA HIS A 32 -6.26 8.17 3.36
C HIS A 32 -5.77 9.58 3.05
N ARG A 33 -6.21 10.58 3.82
CA ARG A 33 -5.78 11.99 3.69
C ARG A 33 -4.37 12.23 4.22
N LYS A 34 -3.97 11.50 5.26
CA LYS A 34 -2.73 11.74 6.02
C LYS A 34 -1.61 10.76 5.64
N GLU A 35 -1.96 9.50 5.40
CA GLU A 35 -1.05 8.37 5.35
C GLU A 35 -0.96 7.76 3.95
N SER A 36 0.19 7.15 3.65
CA SER A 36 0.37 6.40 2.40
C SER A 36 -0.48 5.14 2.38
N ASN A 37 -0.89 4.69 1.18
CA ASN A 37 -1.68 3.47 1.03
C ASN A 37 -0.94 2.23 1.60
N ALA A 38 0.40 2.24 1.61
CA ALA A 38 1.20 1.17 2.19
C ALA A 38 1.10 1.11 3.72
N VAL A 39 1.06 2.26 4.40
CA VAL A 39 0.85 2.32 5.85
C VAL A 39 -0.58 1.90 6.19
N ILE A 40 -1.56 2.37 5.43
CA ILE A 40 -2.97 2.02 5.62
C ILE A 40 -3.19 0.51 5.42
N ALA A 41 -2.56 -0.08 4.40
CA ALA A 41 -2.60 -1.51 4.14
C ALA A 41 -2.11 -2.32 5.34
N ARG A 42 -0.99 -1.92 5.96
CA ARG A 42 -0.47 -2.55 7.18
C ARG A 42 -1.43 -2.39 8.36
N ARG A 43 -1.97 -1.20 8.59
CA ARG A 43 -2.89 -0.93 9.71
C ARG A 43 -4.21 -1.69 9.61
N LEU A 44 -4.73 -1.86 8.39
CA LEU A 44 -5.99 -2.57 8.14
C LEU A 44 -5.80 -4.07 7.86
N GLY A 45 -4.57 -4.59 7.85
CA GLY A 45 -4.29 -5.96 7.45
C GLY A 45 -4.74 -6.29 6.02
N ARG A 46 -4.77 -5.28 5.12
CA ARG A 46 -5.21 -5.41 3.73
C ARG A 46 -4.03 -5.34 2.77
N THR A 47 -4.25 -5.76 1.53
CA THR A 47 -3.26 -5.54 0.46
C THR A 47 -3.29 -4.10 -0.01
N LEU A 48 -2.15 -3.60 -0.52
CA LEU A 48 -2.05 -2.27 -1.12
C LEU A 48 -3.10 -2.07 -2.24
N GLN A 49 -3.24 -3.07 -3.11
CA GLN A 49 -4.22 -3.05 -4.20
C GLN A 49 -5.66 -2.99 -3.66
N GLY A 50 -5.96 -3.69 -2.56
CA GLY A 50 -7.26 -3.63 -1.89
C GLY A 50 -7.58 -2.23 -1.35
N ILE A 51 -6.59 -1.57 -0.73
CA ILE A 51 -6.72 -0.17 -0.28
C ILE A 51 -6.97 0.76 -1.47
N THR A 52 -6.14 0.68 -2.51
CA THR A 52 -6.27 1.56 -3.69
C THR A 52 -7.63 1.38 -4.38
N SER A 53 -8.04 0.13 -4.62
CA SER A 53 -9.34 -0.17 -5.25
C SER A 53 -10.51 0.33 -4.38
N LYS A 54 -10.45 0.15 -3.06
CA LYS A 54 -11.52 0.62 -2.17
C LYS A 54 -11.55 2.14 -2.06
N ALA A 55 -10.40 2.79 -1.97
CA ALA A 55 -10.29 4.25 -1.94
C ALA A 55 -10.89 4.87 -3.22
N HIS A 56 -10.56 4.30 -4.39
CA HIS A 56 -11.15 4.70 -5.67
C HIS A 56 -12.67 4.55 -5.69
N LYS A 57 -13.20 3.39 -5.25
CA LYS A 57 -14.65 3.16 -5.15
C LYS A 57 -15.36 4.11 -4.18
N LEU A 58 -14.64 4.69 -3.23
CA LEU A 58 -15.17 5.66 -2.26
C LEU A 58 -14.91 7.12 -2.68
N GLY A 59 -14.33 7.36 -3.86
CA GLY A 59 -13.99 8.72 -4.32
C GLY A 59 -12.92 9.41 -3.46
N LEU A 60 -12.10 8.65 -2.74
CA LEU A 60 -11.10 9.24 -1.85
C LEU A 60 -9.89 9.70 -2.64
N MET A 61 -9.69 11.01 -2.67
CA MET A 61 -8.52 11.65 -3.27
C MET A 61 -7.56 12.15 -2.18
N LYS A 62 -6.32 12.39 -2.59
CA LYS A 62 -5.30 13.08 -1.77
C LYS A 62 -5.06 14.45 -2.38
N ALA A 63 -4.75 15.44 -1.55
CA ALA A 63 -4.33 16.75 -2.02
C ALA A 63 -3.04 16.64 -2.85
N ALA A 64 -2.86 17.53 -3.83
CA ALA A 64 -1.71 17.53 -4.74
C ALA A 64 -0.37 17.58 -3.97
N GLU A 65 -0.24 18.50 -3.03
CA GLU A 65 0.95 18.63 -2.17
C GLU A 65 1.31 17.31 -1.45
N ARG A 66 0.28 16.59 -0.96
CA ARG A 66 0.52 15.31 -0.29
C ARG A 66 1.00 14.23 -1.26
N LEU A 67 0.49 14.21 -2.49
CA LEU A 67 0.94 13.29 -3.54
C LEU A 67 2.41 13.54 -3.90
N GLU A 68 2.82 14.80 -4.03
CA GLU A 68 4.22 15.17 -4.28
C GLU A 68 5.14 14.71 -3.15
N LYS A 69 4.76 15.00 -1.89
CA LYS A 69 5.50 14.54 -0.71
C LYS A 69 5.62 13.02 -0.68
N MET A 70 4.54 12.30 -0.97
CA MET A 70 4.55 10.84 -1.05
C MET A 70 5.41 10.31 -2.20
N GLY A 71 5.45 11.01 -3.34
CA GLY A 71 6.32 10.66 -4.47
C GLY A 71 7.79 10.64 -4.04
N ARG A 72 8.25 11.71 -3.36
CA ARG A 72 9.60 11.81 -2.79
C ARG A 72 9.86 10.70 -1.76
N GLU A 73 8.93 10.48 -0.83
CA GLU A 73 9.02 9.43 0.20
C GLU A 73 9.12 8.01 -0.42
N ASN A 74 8.34 7.74 -1.48
CA ASN A 74 8.33 6.45 -2.16
C ASN A 74 9.63 6.19 -2.95
N ILE A 75 10.14 7.21 -3.65
CA ILE A 75 11.43 7.14 -4.35
C ILE A 75 12.55 6.89 -3.34
N ALA A 76 12.58 7.64 -2.24
CA ALA A 76 13.55 7.45 -1.16
C ALA A 76 13.46 6.06 -0.54
N ARG A 77 12.26 5.51 -0.30
CA ARG A 77 12.11 4.13 0.20
C ARG A 77 12.55 3.08 -0.82
N ARG A 78 12.33 3.32 -2.12
CA ARG A 78 12.67 2.38 -3.19
C ARG A 78 14.18 2.27 -3.37
N TRP A 79 14.91 3.38 -3.25
CA TRP A 79 16.35 3.43 -3.55
C TRP A 79 17.25 3.60 -2.31
N GLY A 80 16.72 4.09 -1.19
CA GLY A 80 17.46 4.33 0.05
C GLY A 80 17.84 3.08 0.83
N LYS A 81 17.27 1.90 0.52
CA LYS A 81 17.66 0.63 1.16
C LYS A 81 19.03 0.08 0.69
N LYS A 82 19.69 0.71 -0.30
CA LYS A 82 20.96 0.22 -0.89
C LYS A 82 22.23 0.58 -0.07
N ARG A 83 22.12 1.09 1.16
CA ARG A 83 23.28 1.54 1.98
C ARG A 83 23.32 1.00 3.42
N ARG A 84 22.98 -0.26 3.65
CA ARG A 84 23.47 -0.96 4.85
C ARG A 84 24.33 -2.14 4.40
N ARG A 85 25.64 -1.91 4.40
CA ARG A 85 26.67 -2.95 4.49
C ARG A 85 26.57 -3.60 5.87
#